data_AF-A0A521I7H4-F1
#
_entry.id   AF-A0A521I7H4-F1
#
_cell.length_a   1.000
_cell.length_b   1.000
_cell.length_c   1.000
_cell.angle_alpha   90.00
_cell.angle_beta   90.00
_cell.angle_gamma   90.00
#
_symmetry.space_group_name_H-M   'P 1'
#
loop_
_entity.id
_entity.type
_entity.pdbx_description
1 polymer ?
#
loop_
_entity_poly.entity_id
_entity_poly.type
_entity_poly.pdbx_seq_one_letter_code
_entity_poly.pdbx_strand_id
1 'polypeptide(L)' 'MPTPNPTIQRQLDETKAQLASLKAEKTRLFPPNTDPLGSPDRFPKDYTPEQIRYHNQLDAQIEALEHRVDELQLQLYRK' A
#
# COMPACT_ATOMS: atom_id res chain seq x y z
N MET A 1 -18.94 -1.46 25.20
CA MET A 1 -17.90 -1.43 24.14
C MET A 1 -16.66 -0.77 24.73
N PRO A 2 -15.45 -1.34 24.68
CA PRO A 2 -14.26 -0.58 25.02
C PRO A 2 -14.16 0.60 24.05
N THR A 3 -14.01 1.81 24.58
CA THR A 3 -13.75 3.00 23.77
C THR A 3 -12.37 2.82 23.12
N PRO A 4 -12.27 2.84 21.78
CA PRO A 4 -10.97 2.71 21.11
C PRO A 4 -10.05 3.84 21.56
N ASN A 5 -8.77 3.52 21.77
CA ASN A 5 -7.77 4.52 22.15
C ASN A 5 -7.70 5.60 21.05
N PRO A 6 -8.04 6.88 21.36
CA PRO A 6 -8.16 7.92 20.34
C PRO A 6 -6.84 8.20 19.61
N THR A 7 -5.70 7.96 20.26
CA THR A 7 -4.38 8.10 19.65
C THR A 7 -4.13 7.03 18.60
N ILE A 8 -4.46 5.77 18.90
CA ILE A 8 -4.27 4.64 17.99
C ILE A 8 -5.24 4.75 16.81
N GLN A 9 -6.48 5.19 17.08
CA GLN A 9 -7.47 5.46 16.03
C GLN A 9 -6.95 6.52 15.03
N ARG A 10 -6.41 7.64 15.53
CA ARG A 10 -5.83 8.67 14.68
C ARG A 10 -4.65 8.16 13.85
N GLN A 11 -3.73 7.41 14.47
CA GLN A 11 -2.61 6.81 13.76
C GLN A 11 -3.07 5.84 12.66
N LEU A 12 -4.13 5.08 12.92
CA LEU A 12 -4.70 4.16 11.93
C LEU A 12 -5.32 4.92 10.76
N ASP A 13 -6.05 6.00 11.02
CA ASP A 13 -6.65 6.83 9.98
C ASP A 13 -5.58 7.53 9.13
N GLU A 14 -4.53 8.05 9.75
CA GLU A 14 -3.36 8.64 9.05
C GLU A 14 -2.62 7.60 8.20
N THR A 15 -2.38 6.40 8.74
CA THR A 15 -1.70 5.30 8.04
C THR A 15 -2.53 4.81 6.84
N LYS A 16 -3.86 4.70 7.00
CA LYS A 16 -4.77 4.37 5.90
C LYS A 16 -4.78 5.43 4.80
N ALA A 17 -4.74 6.71 5.16
CA ALA A 17 -4.67 7.80 4.19
C ALA A 17 -3.35 7.74 3.39
N GLN A 18 -2.22 7.48 4.05
CA GLN A 18 -0.93 7.31 3.40
C GLN A 18 -0.92 6.09 2.46
N LEU A 19 -1.47 4.97 2.90
CA LEU A 19 -1.59 3.75 2.09
C LEU A 19 -2.46 3.98 0.86
N ALA A 20 -3.59 4.68 1.01
CA ALA A 20 -4.45 5.03 -0.12
C ALA A 20 -3.71 5.95 -1.13
N SER A 21 -2.94 6.92 -0.63
CA SER A 21 -2.13 7.80 -1.47
C SER A 21 -1.06 7.03 -2.25
N LEU A 22 -0.30 6.14 -1.60
CA LEU A 22 0.73 5.34 -2.25
C LEU A 22 0.15 4.34 -3.25
N LYS A 23 -0.99 3.71 -2.93
CA LYS A 23 -1.69 2.84 -3.89
C LYS A 23 -2.16 3.63 -5.11
N ALA A 24 -2.73 4.82 -4.92
CA ALA A 24 -3.14 5.69 -6.01
C ALA A 24 -1.95 6.15 -6.87
N GLU A 25 -0.82 6.50 -6.25
CA GLU A 25 0.42 6.85 -6.93
C GLU A 25 0.97 5.67 -7.74
N LYS A 26 1.02 4.46 -7.14
CA LYS A 26 1.41 3.23 -7.84
C LYS A 26 0.51 2.99 -9.04
N THR A 27 -0.81 3.03 -8.89
CA THR A 27 -1.74 2.82 -10.01
C THR A 27 -1.62 3.89 -11.09
N ARG A 28 -1.30 5.13 -10.73
CA ARG A 28 -1.10 6.22 -11.69
C ARG A 28 0.18 6.05 -12.50
N LEU A 29 1.27 5.64 -11.86
CA LEU A 29 2.58 5.48 -12.50
C LEU A 29 2.74 4.12 -13.20
N PHE A 30 2.10 3.11 -12.64
CA PHE A 30 2.18 1.71 -13.04
C PHE A 30 0.77 1.13 -13.12
N PRO A 31 -0.03 1.54 -14.13
CA PRO A 31 -1.38 1.04 -14.28
C PRO A 31 -1.36 -0.48 -14.49
N PRO A 32 -2.35 -1.22 -13.95
CA PRO A 32 -2.44 -2.66 -14.16
C PRO A 32 -2.58 -2.93 -15.66
N ASN A 33 -1.91 -3.98 -16.13
CA ASN A 33 -1.94 -4.34 -17.53
C ASN A 33 -3.39 -4.73 -17.91
N THR A 34 -4.05 -3.92 -18.74
CA THR A 34 -5.45 -4.16 -19.15
C THR A 34 -5.58 -5.13 -20.31
N ASP A 35 -4.45 -5.62 -20.84
CA ASP A 35 -4.43 -6.60 -21.91
C ASP A 35 -4.93 -7.96 -21.38
N PRO A 36 -6.06 -8.50 -21.87
CA PRO A 36 -6.58 -9.79 -21.44
C PRO A 36 -5.67 -10.98 -21.77
N LEU A 37 -4.67 -10.78 -22.65
CA LEU A 37 -3.65 -11.76 -23.01
C LEU A 37 -2.27 -11.40 -22.42
N GLY A 38 -2.14 -10.25 -21.78
CA GLY A 38 -0.93 -9.80 -21.12
C GLY A 38 -0.66 -10.62 -19.85
N SER A 39 0.57 -11.06 -19.67
CA SER A 39 0.97 -11.63 -18.37
C SER A 39 0.88 -10.52 -17.30
N PRO A 40 0.08 -10.70 -16.23
CA PRO A 40 -0.08 -9.68 -15.19
C PRO A 40 1.21 -9.38 -14.43
N ASP A 41 2.19 -10.28 -14.53
CA ASP A 41 3.37 -10.35 -13.67
C ASP A 41 4.69 -9.96 -14.37
N ARG A 42 4.62 -9.44 -15.61
CA ARG A 42 5.80 -8.93 -16.32
C ARG A 42 5.71 -7.43 -16.48
N PHE A 43 6.73 -6.73 -15.97
CA PHE A 43 6.97 -5.33 -16.33
C PHE A 43 6.99 -5.21 -17.86
N PRO A 44 6.35 -4.16 -18.44
CA PRO A 44 6.48 -3.88 -19.85
C PRO A 44 7.94 -3.84 -20.27
N LYS A 45 8.27 -4.32 -21.48
CA LYS A 45 9.65 -4.37 -21.99
C LYS A 45 10.34 -3.01 -22.00
N ASP A 46 9.56 -1.93 -21.98
CA ASP A 46 10.04 -0.55 -22.04
C ASP A 46 10.37 0.05 -20.67
N TYR A 47 10.15 -0.68 -19.57
CA TYR A 47 10.48 -0.18 -18.23
C TYR A 47 11.98 -0.11 -18.03
N THR A 48 12.45 1.05 -17.58
CA THR A 48 13.85 1.23 -17.21
C THR A 48 14.14 0.55 -15.86
N PRO A 49 15.40 0.16 -15.59
CA PRO A 49 15.79 -0.38 -14.28
C PRO A 49 15.41 0.53 -13.12
N GLU A 50 15.44 1.85 -13.30
CA GLU A 50 15.04 2.84 -12.31
C GLU A 50 13.54 2.79 -12.03
N GLN A 51 12.72 2.64 -13.07
CA GLN A 51 11.26 2.49 -12.92
C GLN A 51 10.91 1.20 -12.18
N ILE A 52 11.59 0.09 -12.48
CA ILE A 52 11.41 -1.18 -11.78
C ILE A 52 11.81 -1.05 -10.30
N ARG A 53 12.95 -0.41 -10.01
CA ARG A 53 13.38 -0.14 -8.63
C ARG A 53 12.35 0.70 -7.89
N TYR A 54 11.84 1.74 -8.53
CA TYR A 54 10.84 2.61 -7.92
C TYR A 54 9.51 1.88 -7.69
N HIS A 55 9.06 1.05 -8.62
CA HIS A 55 7.89 0.18 -8.43
C HIS A 55 8.06 -0.75 -7.21
N ASN A 56 9.20 -1.45 -7.12
CA ASN A 56 9.49 -2.34 -6.00
C ASN A 56 9.59 -1.58 -4.67
N GLN A 57 10.10 -0.35 -4.70
CA GLN A 57 10.15 0.51 -3.52
C GLN A 57 8.74 0.96 -3.07
N LEU A 58 7.84 1.26 -4.01
CA LEU A 58 6.44 1.53 -3.68
C LEU A 58 5.76 0.30 -3.09
N ASP A 59 6.01 -0.89 -3.63
CA ASP A 59 5.47 -2.14 -3.11
C ASP A 59 5.90 -2.42 -1.68
N ALA A 60 7.20 -2.30 -1.39
CA ALA A 60 7.72 -2.46 -0.05
C ALA A 60 7.12 -1.44 0.95
N GLN A 61 6.87 -0.20 0.51
CA GLN A 61 6.23 0.81 1.36
C GLN A 61 4.74 0.49 1.60
N ILE A 62 4.02 0.02 0.59
CA ILE A 62 2.63 -0.39 0.73
C ILE A 62 2.53 -1.57 1.70
N GLU A 63 3.36 -2.59 1.54
CA GLU A 63 3.40 -3.76 2.43
C GLU A 63 3.71 -3.36 3.88
N ALA A 64 4.69 -2.48 4.09
CA ALA A 64 5.02 -1.97 5.42
C ALA A 64 3.85 -1.19 6.06
N LEU A 65 3.12 -0.37 5.28
CA LEU A 65 1.94 0.33 5.78
C LEU A 65 0.77 -0.62 6.05
N GLU A 66 0.58 -1.66 5.24
CA GLU A 66 -0.43 -2.70 5.47
C GLU A 66 -0.19 -3.42 6.79
N HIS A 67 1.05 -3.88 7.01
CA HIS A 67 1.44 -4.45 8.30
C HIS A 67 1.21 -3.48 9.46
N ARG A 68 1.51 -2.19 9.26
CA ARG A 68 1.29 -1.19 10.30
C ARG A 68 -0.19 -0.97 10.61
N VAL A 69 -1.05 -0.98 9.60
CA VAL A 69 -2.52 -0.92 9.79
C VAL A 69 -2.98 -2.13 10.59
N ASP A 70 -2.53 -3.34 10.24
CA ASP A 70 -2.90 -4.57 10.94
C ASP A 70 -2.46 -4.55 12.41
N GLU A 71 -1.23 -4.08 12.69
CA GLU A 71 -0.74 -3.89 14.06
C GLU A 71 -1.61 -2.91 14.86
N LEU A 72 -1.92 -1.74 14.28
CA LEU A 72 -2.73 -0.71 14.93
C LEU A 72 -4.16 -1.19 15.17
N GLN A 73 -4.72 -1.95 14.23
CA GLN A 73 -6.01 -2.62 14.39
C GLN A 73 -5.98 -3.63 15.55
N LEU A 74 -4.97 -4.50 15.59
CA LEU A 74 -4.81 -5.44 16.69
C LEU A 74 -4.70 -4.74 18.04
N GLN A 75 -3.97 -3.62 18.12
CA GLN A 75 -3.84 -2.82 19.35
C GLN A 75 -5.14 -2.13 19.75
N LEU A 76 -5.99 -1.72 18.81
CA LEU A 76 -7.32 -1.17 19.10
C LEU A 76 -8.28 -2.20 19.70
N TYR A 77 -8.13 -3.47 19.33
CA TYR A 77 -9.01 -4.56 19.79
C TYR A 77 -8.42 -5.42 20.93
N ARG A 78 -7.12 -5.34 21.20
CA ARG A 78 -6.50 -5.89 22.42
C ARG A 78 -6.83 -4.98 23.61
N LYS A 79 -7.81 -5.41 24.42
CA LYS A 79 -8.07 -4.88 25.76
C LYS A 79 -6.90 -5.15 26.70
#